data_AF-A0A7S4DHI8-F1
#
_entry.id   AF-A0A7S4DHI8-F1
#
_cell.length_a   1.000
_cell.length_b   1.000
_cell.length_c   1.000
_cell.angle_alpha   90.00
_cell.angle_beta   90.00
_cell.angle_gamma   90.00
#
_symmetry.space_group_name_H-M   'P 1'
#
loop_
_entity.id
_entity.type
_entity.pdbx_description
1 polymer ?
#
loop_
_entity_poly.entity_id
_entity_poly.type
_entity_poly.pdbx_seq_one_letter_code
_entity_poly.pdbx_strand_id
1 'polypeptide(L)'
;MINGGLFFVGILFSLSGACMLALSMVMQRYALSYPSENNKVPFFGVELPRMLVWFFGLVAYGIGCALYVISLLFAPLILMGSIFTTLLIWNMIFARWFLKEPLTAPKIACSTIILAGVCLIVVATPTGIPVDFSPTDVVALLSRPAGATYVAVLFTLVLSSVVAIIIYERT
;
A
#
# COMPACT_ATOMS: atom_id res chain seq x y z
N MET A 1 13.63 1.45 -24.99
CA MET A 1 13.72 0.14 -24.30
C MET A 1 14.06 0.38 -22.86
N ILE A 2 13.16 0.04 -21.92
CA ILE A 2 13.47 0.10 -20.49
C ILE A 2 14.39 -1.10 -20.21
N ASN A 3 15.64 -0.84 -19.82
CA ASN A 3 16.58 -1.89 -19.44
C ASN A 3 16.00 -2.68 -18.25
N GLY A 4 15.99 -4.01 -18.30
CA GLY A 4 15.42 -4.84 -17.22
C GLY A 4 16.01 -4.54 -15.82
N GLY A 5 17.24 -4.02 -15.75
CA GLY A 5 17.84 -3.53 -14.51
C GLY A 5 17.14 -2.29 -13.92
N LEU A 6 16.70 -1.34 -14.75
CA LEU A 6 15.97 -0.14 -14.29
C LEU A 6 14.59 -0.52 -13.74
N PHE A 7 13.95 -1.51 -14.34
CA PHE A 7 12.68 -2.04 -13.87
C PHE A 7 12.79 -2.66 -12.46
N PHE A 8 13.81 -3.48 -12.24
CA PHE A 8 14.07 -4.07 -10.91
C PHE A 8 14.36 -3.01 -9.84
N VAL A 9 15.08 -1.94 -10.20
CA VAL A 9 15.31 -0.79 -9.33
C VAL A 9 14.00 -0.13 -8.91
N GLY A 10 13.06 0.06 -9.84
CA GLY A 10 11.71 0.56 -9.53
C GLY A 10 10.96 -0.33 -8.54
N ILE A 11 11.01 -1.65 -8.72
CA ILE A 11 10.41 -2.62 -7.80
C ILE A 11 10.99 -2.48 -6.38
N LEU A 12 12.31 -2.40 -6.26
CA LEU A 12 12.98 -2.25 -4.96
C LEU A 12 12.58 -0.94 -4.27
N PHE A 13 12.51 0.17 -5.01
CA PHE A 13 12.03 1.44 -4.49
C PHE A 13 10.57 1.35 -4.02
N SER A 14 9.69 0.72 -4.80
CA SER A 14 8.27 0.55 -4.43
C SER A 14 8.11 -0.31 -3.17
N LEU A 15 8.82 -1.44 -3.08
CA LEU A 15 8.79 -2.32 -1.90
C LEU A 15 9.34 -1.62 -0.65
N SER A 16 10.45 -0.90 -0.80
CA SER A 16 11.05 -0.13 0.29
C SER A 16 10.13 1.00 0.74
N GLY A 17 9.51 1.70 -0.21
CA GLY A 17 8.51 2.73 0.04
C GLY A 17 7.29 2.18 0.79
N ALA A 18 6.76 1.04 0.35
CA ALA A 18 5.64 0.36 0.99
C ALA A 18 5.96 -0.05 2.44
N CYS A 19 7.15 -0.60 2.65
CA CYS A 19 7.63 -0.98 3.98
C CYS A 19 7.80 0.24 4.89
N MET A 20 8.45 1.30 4.42
CA MET A 20 8.65 2.54 5.19
C MET A 20 7.33 3.24 5.51
N LEU A 21 6.41 3.29 4.54
CA LEU A 21 5.09 3.89 4.77
C LEU A 21 4.30 3.07 5.80
N ALA A 22 4.34 1.73 5.71
CA ALA A 22 3.69 0.88 6.70
C ALA A 22 4.27 1.08 8.11
N LEU A 23 5.60 1.08 8.23
CA LEU A 23 6.29 1.34 9.49
C LEU A 23 5.90 2.71 10.06
N SER A 24 5.82 3.74 9.22
CA SER A 24 5.49 5.09 9.63
C SER A 24 4.12 5.19 10.31
N MET A 25 3.09 4.60 9.70
CA MET A 25 1.72 4.64 10.20
C MET A 25 1.62 3.90 11.54
N VAL A 26 2.24 2.72 11.64
CA VAL A 26 2.26 1.94 12.88
C VAL A 26 3.03 2.66 13.97
N MET A 27 4.18 3.26 13.66
CA MET A 27 5.02 3.94 14.66
C MET A 27 4.35 5.21 15.21
N GLN A 28 3.67 5.99 14.37
CA GLN A 28 2.87 7.13 14.83
C GLN A 28 1.72 6.68 15.73
N ARG A 29 0.99 5.64 15.33
CA ARG A 29 -0.09 5.07 16.15
C ARG A 29 0.44 4.50 17.47
N TYR A 30 1.60 3.85 17.44
CA TYR A 30 2.28 3.33 18.61
C TYR A 30 2.70 4.43 19.57
N ALA A 31 3.26 5.53 19.06
CA ALA A 31 3.58 6.68 19.90
C ALA A 31 2.31 7.23 20.59
N LEU A 32 1.21 7.34 19.84
CA LEU A 32 -0.04 7.90 20.35
C LEU A 32 -0.83 6.93 21.26
N SER A 33 -0.52 5.64 21.29
CA SER A 33 -1.19 4.70 22.19
C SER A 33 -0.74 4.78 23.65
N TYR A 34 0.35 5.52 23.95
CA TYR A 34 0.82 5.71 25.33
C TYR A 34 0.18 6.93 25.99
N PRO A 35 -0.12 6.86 27.30
CA PRO A 35 -0.71 7.98 28.05
C PRO A 35 0.13 9.25 27.97
N SER A 36 -0.54 10.41 27.87
CA SER A 36 0.13 11.72 27.81
C SER A 36 0.85 12.10 29.10
N GLU A 37 0.46 11.52 30.24
CA GLU A 37 0.99 11.87 31.56
C GLU A 37 2.47 11.51 31.73
N ASN A 38 2.89 10.36 31.19
CA ASN A 38 4.27 9.90 31.33
C ASN A 38 5.18 10.39 30.17
N ASN A 39 4.58 10.88 29.08
CA ASN A 39 5.19 11.41 27.84
C ASN A 39 6.37 10.60 27.24
N LYS A 40 6.53 9.34 27.65
CA LYS A 40 7.62 8.46 27.27
C LYS A 40 7.07 7.19 26.66
N VAL A 41 7.75 6.72 25.62
CA VAL A 41 7.41 5.53 24.85
C VAL A 41 8.65 4.65 24.79
N PRO A 42 8.55 3.36 25.15
CA PRO A 42 9.66 2.43 24.99
C PRO A 42 9.87 2.16 23.49
N PHE A 43 11.04 2.51 22.97
CA PHE A 43 11.40 2.32 21.57
C PHE A 43 12.79 1.69 21.49
N PHE A 44 12.85 0.45 20.98
CA PHE A 44 14.08 -0.37 20.92
C PHE A 44 14.88 -0.42 22.23
N GLY A 45 14.18 -0.55 23.37
CA GLY A 45 14.82 -0.68 24.70
C GLY A 45 15.22 0.66 25.34
N VAL A 46 14.94 1.80 24.70
CA VAL A 46 15.16 3.14 25.25
C VAL A 46 13.83 3.86 25.43
N GLU A 47 13.65 4.57 26.55
CA GLU A 47 12.49 5.45 26.73
C GLU A 47 12.71 6.76 25.97
N LEU A 48 11.93 6.98 24.91
CA LEU A 48 11.98 8.19 24.10
C LEU A 48 10.74 9.06 24.32
N PRO A 49 10.84 10.39 24.16
CA PRO A 49 9.68 11.27 24.19
C PRO A 49 8.66 10.86 23.13
N ARG A 50 7.38 10.86 23.48
CA ARG A 50 6.27 10.47 22.59
C ARG A 50 6.32 11.18 21.24
N MET A 51 6.47 12.50 21.27
CA MET A 51 6.49 13.32 20.06
C MET A 51 7.71 13.03 19.18
N LEU A 52 8.82 12.59 19.75
CA LEU A 52 10.01 12.22 18.99
C LEU A 52 9.78 10.93 18.19
N VAL A 53 9.20 9.90 18.82
CA VAL A 53 8.83 8.64 18.13
C VAL A 53 7.78 8.90 17.05
N TRP A 54 6.78 9.74 17.33
CA TRP A 54 5.80 10.15 16.34
C TRP A 54 6.44 10.91 15.16
N PHE A 55 7.35 11.83 15.44
CA PHE A 55 8.05 12.60 14.41
C PHE A 55 8.96 11.72 13.54
N PHE A 56 9.66 10.73 14.12
CA PHE A 56 10.36 9.73 13.31
C PHE A 56 9.41 9.00 12.36
N GLY A 57 8.16 8.79 12.78
CA GLY A 57 7.12 8.21 11.93
C GLY A 57 6.80 9.15 10.79
N LEU A 58 6.66 10.44 11.06
CA LEU A 58 6.43 11.45 10.02
C LEU A 58 7.59 11.53 9.01
N VAL A 59 8.84 11.42 9.46
CA VAL A 59 10.01 11.37 8.57
C VAL A 59 9.98 10.09 7.72
N ALA A 60 9.74 8.93 8.32
CA ALA A 60 9.62 7.66 7.61
C ALA A 60 8.47 7.68 6.58
N TYR A 61 7.36 8.37 6.88
CA TYR A 61 6.25 8.58 5.96
C TYR A 61 6.72 9.35 4.71
N GLY A 62 7.40 10.48 4.92
CA GLY A 62 7.93 11.30 3.82
C GLY A 62 8.91 10.52 2.94
N ILE A 63 9.80 9.73 3.55
CA ILE A 63 10.72 8.84 2.84
C ILE A 63 9.95 7.78 2.06
N GLY A 64 8.96 7.12 2.67
CA GLY A 64 8.14 6.10 2.02
C GLY A 64 7.42 6.63 0.78
N CYS A 65 6.81 7.81 0.89
CA CYS A 65 6.20 8.52 -0.24
C CYS A 65 7.21 8.87 -1.32
N ALA A 66 8.37 9.43 -0.95
CA ALA A 66 9.41 9.79 -1.91
C ALA A 66 9.92 8.56 -2.69
N LEU A 67 10.19 7.45 -2.00
CA LEU A 67 10.62 6.20 -2.63
C LEU A 67 9.56 5.66 -3.61
N TYR A 68 8.27 5.74 -3.25
CA TYR A 68 7.20 5.36 -4.16
C TYR A 68 7.11 6.28 -5.38
N VAL A 69 7.17 7.60 -5.21
CA VAL A 69 7.17 8.53 -6.35
C VAL A 69 8.37 8.30 -7.26
N ILE A 70 9.55 8.05 -6.69
CA ILE A 70 10.76 7.70 -7.44
C ILE A 70 10.57 6.39 -8.22
N SER A 71 9.87 5.39 -7.66
CA SER A 71 9.63 4.12 -8.37
C SER A 71 8.83 4.31 -9.66
N LEU A 72 7.93 5.29 -9.70
CA LEU A 72 7.13 5.63 -10.88
C LEU A 72 7.97 6.15 -12.05
N LEU A 73 9.20 6.61 -11.82
CA LEU A 73 10.13 6.99 -12.89
C LEU A 73 10.65 5.78 -13.69
N PHE A 74 10.54 4.58 -13.12
CA PHE A 74 11.15 3.37 -13.68
C PHE A 74 10.14 2.40 -14.32
N ALA A 75 8.86 2.47 -13.93
CA ALA A 75 7.85 1.51 -14.36
C ALA A 75 6.41 2.07 -14.28
N PRO A 76 5.45 1.46 -14.99
CA PRO A 76 4.07 1.95 -15.04
C PRO A 76 3.37 1.99 -13.67
N LEU A 77 2.48 2.97 -13.50
CA LEU A 77 1.73 3.22 -12.26
C LEU A 77 0.98 1.99 -11.74
N ILE A 78 0.28 1.26 -12.61
CA ILE A 78 -0.52 0.09 -12.22
C ILE A 78 0.36 -0.98 -11.58
N LEU A 79 1.54 -1.21 -12.16
CA LEU A 79 2.49 -2.19 -11.65
C LEU A 79 3.13 -1.71 -10.35
N MET A 80 3.62 -0.48 -10.30
CA MET A 80 4.25 0.03 -9.08
C MET A 80 3.23 0.14 -7.94
N GLY A 81 1.99 0.55 -8.23
CA GLY A 81 0.88 0.61 -7.28
C GLY A 81 0.45 -0.76 -6.76
N SER A 82 0.44 -1.80 -7.61
CA SER A 82 0.17 -3.17 -7.14
C SER A 82 1.27 -3.64 -6.19
N ILE A 83 2.54 -3.45 -6.54
CA ILE A 83 3.66 -3.78 -5.64
C ILE A 83 3.60 -2.96 -4.36
N PHE A 84 3.23 -1.68 -4.43
CA PHE A 84 3.11 -0.82 -3.26
C PHE A 84 2.02 -1.30 -2.30
N THR A 85 0.97 -1.95 -2.80
CA THR A 85 -0.10 -2.55 -1.99
C THR A 85 0.41 -3.63 -1.02
N THR A 86 1.63 -4.15 -1.21
CA THR A 86 2.31 -4.98 -0.20
C THR A 86 2.51 -4.27 1.14
N LEU A 87 2.34 -2.93 1.21
CA LEU A 87 2.28 -2.17 2.46
C LEU A 87 1.29 -2.77 3.46
N LEU A 88 0.20 -3.42 3.00
CA LEU A 88 -0.80 -4.05 3.87
C LEU A 88 -0.20 -5.23 4.67
N ILE A 89 0.70 -5.99 4.04
CA ILE A 89 1.44 -7.08 4.69
C ILE A 89 2.39 -6.51 5.73
N TRP A 90 3.17 -5.48 5.35
CA TRP A 90 4.08 -4.81 6.27
C TRP A 90 3.35 -4.18 7.46
N ASN A 91 2.19 -3.56 7.21
CA ASN A 91 1.32 -3.01 8.25
C ASN A 91 0.92 -4.08 9.25
N MET A 92 0.52 -5.26 8.77
CA MET A 92 0.15 -6.38 9.63
C MET A 92 1.32 -6.83 10.51
N ILE A 93 2.51 -6.98 9.91
CA ILE A 93 3.73 -7.40 10.61
C ILE A 93 4.10 -6.38 11.69
N PHE A 94 4.16 -5.10 11.33
CA PHE A 94 4.53 -4.05 12.27
C PHE A 94 3.46 -3.82 13.33
N ALA A 95 2.17 -3.87 12.99
CA ALA A 95 1.08 -3.76 13.97
C ALA A 95 1.13 -4.91 14.99
N ARG A 96 1.45 -6.13 14.56
CA ARG A 96 1.69 -7.25 15.49
C ARG A 96 2.91 -6.99 16.38
N TRP A 97 3.98 -6.41 15.84
CA TRP A 97 5.21 -6.23 16.59
C TRP A 97 5.14 -5.07 17.60
N PHE A 98 4.72 -3.89 17.16
CA PHE A 98 4.65 -2.66 17.96
C PHE A 98 3.38 -2.58 18.81
N LEU A 99 2.22 -2.73 18.16
CA LEU A 99 0.91 -2.54 18.81
C LEU A 99 0.37 -3.82 19.46
N LYS A 100 1.05 -4.97 19.25
CA LYS A 100 0.63 -6.30 19.74
C LYS A 100 -0.78 -6.70 19.28
N GLU A 101 -1.24 -6.16 18.15
CA GLU A 101 -2.56 -6.51 17.61
C GLU A 101 -2.66 -8.01 17.31
N PRO A 102 -3.82 -8.65 17.54
CA PRO A 102 -4.02 -10.05 17.20
C PRO A 102 -4.11 -10.21 15.68
N LEU A 103 -3.33 -11.16 15.15
CA LEU A 103 -3.44 -11.61 13.76
C LEU A 103 -4.50 -12.70 13.69
N THR A 104 -5.67 -12.34 13.18
CA THR A 104 -6.77 -13.29 12.99
C THR A 104 -6.58 -14.05 11.67
N ALA A 105 -7.01 -15.31 11.63
CA ALA A 105 -6.92 -16.14 10.42
C ALA A 105 -7.55 -15.48 9.17
N PRO A 106 -8.70 -14.78 9.26
CA PRO A 106 -9.25 -14.05 8.12
C PRO A 106 -8.32 -12.94 7.60
N LYS A 107 -7.66 -12.17 8.48
CA LYS A 107 -6.70 -11.12 8.07
C LYS A 107 -5.53 -11.70 7.29
N ILE A 108 -5.00 -12.84 7.75
CA ILE A 108 -3.91 -13.55 7.07
C ILE A 108 -4.38 -14.05 5.70
N ALA A 109 -5.53 -14.74 5.64
CA ALA A 109 -6.07 -15.28 4.40
C ALA A 109 -6.31 -14.20 3.33
N CYS A 110 -6.99 -13.10 3.70
CA CYS A 110 -7.22 -11.98 2.78
C CYS A 110 -5.92 -11.33 2.30
N SER A 111 -4.92 -11.21 3.17
CA SER A 111 -3.65 -10.60 2.79
C SER A 111 -2.84 -11.48 1.85
N THR A 112 -2.91 -12.81 2.01
CA THR A 112 -2.34 -13.76 1.05
C THR A 112 -3.00 -13.65 -0.32
N ILE A 113 -4.33 -13.47 -0.37
CA ILE A 113 -5.06 -13.23 -1.63
C ILE A 113 -4.56 -11.95 -2.32
N ILE A 114 -4.36 -10.88 -1.55
CA ILE A 114 -3.80 -9.62 -2.08
C ILE A 114 -2.42 -9.85 -2.67
N LEU A 115 -1.51 -10.55 -1.96
CA LEU A 115 -0.18 -10.88 -2.48
C LEU A 115 -0.24 -11.70 -3.77
N ALA A 116 -1.13 -12.68 -3.85
CA ALA A 116 -1.34 -13.45 -5.08
C ALA A 116 -1.78 -12.54 -6.23
N GLY A 117 -2.71 -11.61 -5.99
CA GLY A 117 -3.13 -10.60 -6.96
C GLY A 117 -1.98 -9.70 -7.43
N VAL A 118 -1.11 -9.27 -6.52
CA VAL A 118 0.10 -8.49 -6.86
C VAL A 118 1.02 -9.29 -7.76
N CYS A 119 1.34 -10.55 -7.42
CA CYS A 119 2.17 -11.42 -8.24
C CYS A 119 1.57 -11.63 -9.64
N LEU A 120 0.26 -11.83 -9.73
CA LEU A 120 -0.42 -11.97 -11.02
C LEU A 120 -0.30 -10.69 -11.86
N ILE A 121 -0.47 -9.50 -11.28
CA ILE A 121 -0.28 -8.23 -12.00
C ILE A 121 1.16 -8.11 -12.50
N VAL A 122 2.16 -8.45 -11.67
CA VAL A 122 3.57 -8.39 -12.06
C VAL A 122 3.88 -9.31 -13.23
N VAL A 123 3.41 -10.56 -13.18
CA VAL A 123 3.63 -11.55 -14.25
C VAL A 123 2.85 -11.21 -15.52
N ALA A 124 1.62 -10.72 -15.37
CA ALA A 124 0.74 -10.41 -16.48
C ALA A 124 1.11 -9.10 -17.18
N THR A 125 1.92 -8.22 -16.57
CA THR A 125 2.31 -6.93 -17.16
C THR A 125 3.27 -7.15 -18.34
N PRO A 126 2.83 -6.93 -19.59
CA PRO A 126 3.70 -6.97 -20.76
C PRO A 126 4.80 -5.91 -20.69
N THR A 127 5.99 -6.26 -21.17
CA THR A 127 7.09 -5.30 -21.33
C THR A 127 6.83 -4.41 -22.55
N GLY A 128 6.77 -3.10 -22.35
CA GLY A 128 6.66 -2.11 -23.45
C GLY A 128 5.26 -1.60 -23.78
N ILE A 129 4.29 -1.68 -22.87
CA ILE A 129 3.00 -0.98 -23.06
C ILE A 129 3.22 0.54 -23.01
N PRO A 130 2.55 1.32 -23.89
CA PRO A 130 2.50 2.77 -23.77
C PRO A 130 2.07 3.19 -22.36
N VAL A 131 2.84 4.09 -21.73
CA VAL A 131 2.51 4.67 -20.42
C VAL A 131 1.63 5.91 -20.57
N ASP A 132 1.55 6.43 -21.80
CA ASP A 132 0.75 7.59 -22.16
C ASP A 132 -0.63 7.13 -22.65
N PHE A 133 -1.67 7.53 -21.92
CA PHE A 133 -3.06 7.28 -22.28
C PHE A 133 -3.74 8.60 -22.62
N SER A 134 -4.40 8.64 -23.77
CA SER A 134 -5.20 9.79 -24.20
C SER A 134 -6.67 9.63 -23.75
N PRO A 135 -7.43 10.73 -23.62
CA PRO A 135 -8.87 10.65 -23.34
C PRO A 135 -9.63 9.81 -24.38
N THR A 136 -9.16 9.80 -25.63
CA THR A 136 -9.72 8.97 -26.71
C THR A 136 -9.57 7.47 -26.45
N ASP A 137 -8.50 7.04 -25.76
CA ASP A 137 -8.31 5.63 -25.40
C ASP A 137 -9.33 5.17 -24.35
N VAL A 138 -9.71 6.05 -23.44
CA VAL A 138 -10.75 5.78 -22.43
C VAL A 138 -12.11 5.60 -23.08
N VAL A 139 -12.46 6.49 -24.02
CA VAL A 139 -13.71 6.39 -24.79
C VAL A 139 -13.73 5.11 -25.62
N ALA A 140 -12.62 4.77 -26.26
CA ALA A 140 -12.49 3.53 -27.04
C ALA A 140 -12.63 2.28 -26.16
N LEU A 141 -12.08 2.29 -24.93
CA LEU A 141 -12.22 1.20 -23.97
C LEU A 141 -13.69 1.02 -23.54
N LEU A 142 -14.38 2.12 -23.18
CA LEU A 142 -15.78 2.08 -22.75
C LEU A 142 -16.74 1.72 -23.89
N SER A 143 -16.38 2.04 -25.13
CA SER A 143 -17.16 1.67 -26.32
C SER A 143 -17.13 0.17 -26.61
N ARG A 144 -16.15 -0.57 -26.05
CA ARG A 144 -16.07 -2.03 -26.18
C ARG A 144 -16.90 -2.69 -25.07
N PRO A 145 -17.75 -3.69 -25.37
CA PRO A 145 -18.54 -4.39 -24.35
C PRO A 145 -17.70 -4.97 -23.21
N ALA A 146 -16.51 -5.50 -23.53
CA ALA A 146 -15.58 -6.02 -22.52
C ALA A 146 -15.05 -4.93 -21.58
N GLY A 147 -14.71 -3.74 -22.11
CA GLY A 147 -14.21 -2.61 -21.31
C GLY A 147 -15.32 -2.01 -20.44
N ALA A 148 -16.52 -1.84 -20.97
CA ALA A 148 -17.69 -1.42 -20.21
C ALA A 148 -18.01 -2.41 -19.07
N THR A 149 -17.99 -3.72 -19.37
CA THR A 149 -18.23 -4.78 -18.37
C THR A 149 -17.17 -4.75 -17.27
N TYR A 150 -15.90 -4.62 -17.63
CA TYR A 150 -14.81 -4.50 -16.67
C TYR A 150 -14.98 -3.32 -15.72
N VAL A 151 -15.29 -2.13 -16.25
CA VAL A 151 -15.53 -0.92 -15.44
C VAL A 151 -16.75 -1.09 -14.55
N ALA A 152 -17.85 -1.64 -15.06
CA ALA A 152 -19.06 -1.88 -14.27
C ALA A 152 -18.80 -2.85 -13.10
N VAL A 153 -18.05 -3.93 -13.32
CA VAL A 153 -17.65 -4.88 -12.28
C VAL A 153 -16.79 -4.18 -11.22
N LEU A 154 -15.79 -3.40 -11.62
CA LEU A 154 -14.96 -2.65 -10.68
C LEU A 154 -15.79 -1.68 -9.82
N PHE A 155 -16.65 -0.87 -10.44
CA PHE A 155 -17.52 0.04 -9.71
C PHE A 155 -18.43 -0.69 -8.72
N THR A 156 -18.99 -1.82 -9.14
CA THR A 156 -19.86 -2.64 -8.29
C THR A 156 -19.11 -3.21 -7.09
N LEU A 157 -17.87 -3.68 -7.29
CA LEU A 157 -17.01 -4.19 -6.22
C LEU A 157 -16.60 -3.08 -5.22
N VAL A 158 -16.26 -1.90 -5.72
CA VAL A 158 -15.95 -0.75 -4.85
C VAL A 158 -17.18 -0.35 -4.05
N LEU A 159 -18.34 -0.20 -4.69
CA LEU A 159 -19.58 0.17 -4.01
C LEU A 159 -19.99 -0.88 -2.98
N SER A 160 -19.88 -2.16 -3.30
CA SER A 160 -20.21 -3.24 -2.36
C SER A 160 -19.27 -3.25 -1.16
N SER A 161 -17.98 -2.96 -1.33
CA SER A 161 -17.03 -2.83 -0.22
C SER A 161 -17.38 -1.67 0.71
N VAL A 162 -17.78 -0.51 0.16
CA VAL A 162 -18.22 0.65 0.95
C VAL A 162 -19.49 0.31 1.73
N VAL A 163 -20.48 -0.31 1.07
CA VAL A 163 -21.73 -0.74 1.72
C VAL A 163 -21.46 -1.73 2.84
N ALA A 164 -20.57 -2.71 2.63
CA ALA A 164 -20.19 -3.67 3.66
C ALA A 164 -19.54 -3.01 4.88
N ILE A 165 -18.66 -2.02 4.67
CA ILE A 165 -18.05 -1.25 5.77
C ILE A 165 -19.12 -0.50 6.56
N ILE A 166 -20.05 0.20 5.88
CA ILE A 166 -21.13 0.95 6.54
C ILE A 166 -22.04 0.01 7.36
N ILE A 167 -22.37 -1.17 6.83
CA ILE A 167 -23.19 -2.16 7.56
C ILE A 167 -22.43 -2.64 8.80
N TYR A 168 -21.15 -2.94 8.67
CA TYR A 168 -20.32 -3.41 9.78
C TYR A 168 -20.16 -2.34 10.87
N GLU A 169 -19.93 -1.08 10.52
CA GLU A 169 -19.81 0.02 11.49
C GLU A 169 -21.11 0.33 12.25
N ARG A 170 -22.26 -0.04 11.69
CA ARG A 170 -23.58 0.15 12.33
C ARG A 170 -24.02 -1.02 13.21
N THR A 171 -23.30 -2.14 13.17
CA THR A 171 -23.60 -3.35 13.96
C THR A 171 -22.82 -3.33 15.26
#